data_AF-A0A382VLS9-F1
#
_entry.id   AF-A0A382VLS9-F1
#
_cell.length_a   1.000
_cell.length_b   1.000
_cell.length_c   1.000
_cell.angle_alpha   90.00
_cell.angle_beta   90.00
_cell.angle_gamma   90.00
#
_symmetry.space_group_name_H-M   'P 1'
#
loop_
_entity.id
_entity.type
_entity.pdbx_description
1 polymer ?
#
loop_
_entity_poly.entity_id
_entity_poly.type
_entity_poly.pdbx_seq_one_letter_code
_entity_poly.pdbx_strand_id
1 'polypeptide(L)'
;MQKPIASSVNRLFQDMIEDSHLLPLSMKRTALLLMSSLLVCSMAGCLDGFVDSDGDGLQNDSDNCPDIANPDQINYDDDSMGNECDLDDDNDGIEDSLDLCDYGEKSWISANSTDFDSDGCQDSGEDTDDDNDGVSDAEDAFPLDASETTDTDGDGVGDNSDAFPLDASETTDTDGDGV
;
A
#
# COMPACT_ATOMS: atom_id res chain seq x y z
N MET A 1 -7.28 28.24 32.85
CA MET A 1 -8.24 27.91 33.93
C MET A 1 -9.24 26.90 33.39
N GLN A 2 -8.92 25.61 33.43
CA GLN A 2 -9.82 24.53 33.01
C GLN A 2 -10.57 24.00 34.24
N LYS A 3 -11.90 23.91 34.16
CA LYS A 3 -12.81 23.39 35.20
C LYS A 3 -12.58 21.90 35.46
N PRO A 4 -12.77 21.38 36.70
CA PRO A 4 -12.63 19.96 36.98
C PRO A 4 -13.89 19.20 36.54
N ILE A 5 -13.71 18.23 35.63
CA ILE A 5 -14.74 17.30 35.13
C ILE A 5 -14.92 16.10 36.10
N ALA A 6 -14.09 16.00 37.14
CA ALA A 6 -14.04 14.86 38.07
C ALA A 6 -15.26 14.68 39.00
N SER A 7 -16.22 15.62 39.05
CA SER A 7 -17.34 15.55 40.01
C SER A 7 -18.58 14.80 39.51
N SER A 8 -18.77 14.65 38.20
CA SER A 8 -20.03 14.09 37.67
C SER A 8 -19.98 12.57 37.49
N VAL A 9 -18.81 12.01 37.17
CA VAL A 9 -18.61 10.57 36.95
C VAL A 9 -18.74 9.79 38.26
N ASN A 10 -18.22 10.36 39.35
CA ASN A 10 -18.27 9.73 40.67
C ASN A 10 -19.69 9.66 41.25
N ARG A 11 -20.60 10.55 40.81
CA ARG A 11 -22.00 10.54 41.23
C ARG A 11 -22.82 9.49 40.50
N LEU A 12 -22.60 9.33 39.19
CA LEU A 12 -23.21 8.27 38.38
C LEU A 12 -22.79 6.87 38.86
N PHE A 13 -21.53 6.71 39.28
CA PHE A 13 -21.03 5.44 39.82
C PHE A 13 -21.65 5.07 41.17
N GLN A 14 -21.89 6.04 42.06
CA GLN A 14 -22.59 5.80 43.33
C GLN A 14 -24.07 5.47 43.10
N ASP A 15 -24.73 6.16 42.16
CA ASP A 15 -26.14 5.90 41.83
C ASP A 15 -26.34 4.47 41.24
N MET A 16 -25.37 3.96 40.45
CA MET A 16 -25.41 2.60 39.90
C MET A 16 -25.20 1.49 40.94
N ILE A 17 -24.41 1.75 41.98
CA ILE A 17 -24.18 0.79 43.08
C ILE A 17 -25.40 0.73 44.00
N GLU A 18 -26.03 1.87 44.31
CA GLU A 18 -27.23 1.89 45.17
C GLU A 18 -28.43 1.17 44.55
N ASP A 19 -28.63 1.26 43.22
CA ASP A 19 -29.72 0.55 42.52
C ASP A 19 -29.50 -0.98 42.40
N SER A 20 -28.26 -1.45 42.50
CA SER A 20 -27.94 -2.89 42.43
C SER A 20 -28.47 -3.69 43.64
N HIS A 21 -28.73 -3.02 44.77
CA HIS A 21 -29.26 -3.64 45.98
C HIS A 21 -30.72 -4.11 45.82
N LEU A 22 -31.49 -3.46 44.93
CA LEU A 22 -32.92 -3.71 44.68
C LEU A 22 -33.19 -4.83 43.67
N LEU A 23 -32.15 -5.35 42.99
CA LEU A 23 -32.31 -6.42 41.99
C LEU A 23 -32.50 -7.81 42.63
N PRO A 24 -33.34 -8.68 42.05
CA PRO A 24 -33.52 -10.05 42.51
C PRO A 24 -32.22 -10.87 42.39
N LEU A 25 -31.99 -11.81 43.32
CA LEU A 25 -30.76 -12.61 43.41
C LEU A 25 -30.38 -13.33 42.10
N SER A 26 -31.36 -13.62 41.25
CA SER A 26 -31.16 -14.26 39.93
C SER A 26 -30.51 -13.35 38.89
N MET A 27 -30.62 -12.02 39.00
CA MET A 27 -30.03 -11.05 38.07
C MET A 27 -28.74 -10.42 38.60
N LYS A 28 -28.46 -10.54 39.91
CA LYS A 28 -27.25 -9.99 40.54
C LYS A 28 -25.96 -10.62 40.00
N ARG A 29 -25.95 -11.90 39.64
CA ARG A 29 -24.77 -12.55 39.05
C ARG A 29 -24.46 -11.99 37.65
N THR A 30 -25.47 -11.83 36.82
CA THR A 30 -25.33 -11.31 35.45
C THR A 30 -24.98 -9.82 35.44
N ALA A 31 -25.58 -9.03 36.34
CA ALA A 31 -25.25 -7.61 36.51
C ALA A 31 -23.83 -7.42 37.09
N LEU A 32 -23.40 -8.24 38.06
CA LEU A 32 -22.05 -8.18 38.61
C LEU A 32 -20.98 -8.64 37.59
N LEU A 33 -21.32 -9.60 36.73
CA LEU A 33 -20.49 -10.01 35.60
C LEU A 33 -20.37 -8.89 34.55
N LEU A 34 -21.48 -8.24 34.16
CA LEU A 34 -21.45 -7.12 33.21
C LEU A 34 -20.73 -5.88 33.78
N MET A 35 -20.93 -5.57 35.06
CA MET A 35 -20.20 -4.48 35.74
C MET A 35 -18.72 -4.81 35.93
N SER A 36 -18.35 -6.09 36.10
CA SER A 36 -16.95 -6.51 36.12
C SER A 36 -16.27 -6.38 34.77
N SER A 37 -17.02 -6.40 33.65
CA SER A 37 -16.51 -6.15 32.30
C SER A 37 -16.31 -4.66 32.01
N LEU A 38 -17.15 -3.79 32.60
CA LEU A 38 -17.08 -2.33 32.43
C LEU A 38 -16.11 -1.63 33.42
N LEU A 39 -15.72 -2.29 34.52
CA LEU A 39 -14.91 -1.70 35.60
C LEU A 39 -13.42 -2.04 35.56
N VAL A 40 -12.92 -2.68 34.50
CA VAL A 40 -11.51 -3.11 34.43
C VAL A 40 -10.55 -1.95 34.09
N CYS A 41 -11.04 -0.85 33.51
CA CYS A 41 -10.19 0.27 33.07
C CYS A 41 -10.36 1.55 33.93
N SER A 42 -10.24 1.47 35.26
CA SER A 42 -10.35 2.69 36.07
C SER A 42 -9.48 2.84 37.32
N MET A 43 -8.94 1.78 37.95
CA MET A 43 -8.35 1.95 39.31
C MET A 43 -6.99 1.30 39.57
N ALA A 44 -6.35 0.72 38.56
CA ALA A 44 -4.93 0.39 38.58
C ALA A 44 -4.40 0.65 37.17
N GLY A 45 -3.25 1.31 37.05
CA GLY A 45 -2.61 1.51 35.74
C GLY A 45 -2.61 0.19 34.97
N CYS A 46 -2.94 0.27 33.67
CA CYS A 46 -3.11 -0.85 32.76
C CYS A 46 -2.08 -1.93 33.10
N LEU A 47 -2.56 -3.07 33.61
CA LEU A 47 -1.68 -4.19 33.95
C LEU A 47 -1.18 -4.78 32.63
N ASP A 48 0.00 -4.31 32.22
CA ASP A 48 1.02 -4.99 31.43
C ASP A 48 0.47 -6.05 30.44
N GLY A 49 0.14 -5.64 29.22
CA GLY A 49 -0.26 -6.54 28.14
C GLY A 49 -1.21 -5.98 27.08
N PHE A 50 -1.66 -4.74 27.20
CA PHE A 50 -2.53 -4.08 26.22
C PHE A 50 -1.92 -2.71 25.89
N VAL A 51 -0.77 -2.74 25.21
CA VAL A 51 -0.10 -1.54 24.70
C VAL A 51 -0.58 -1.34 23.27
N ASP A 52 -1.00 -0.12 22.99
CA ASP A 52 -1.46 0.40 21.71
C ASP A 52 -0.69 1.73 21.58
N SER A 53 0.36 1.74 20.77
CA SER A 53 1.36 2.81 20.82
C SER A 53 0.98 4.01 19.98
N ASP A 54 0.27 3.78 18.88
CA ASP A 54 -0.18 4.79 17.93
C ASP A 54 -1.67 5.16 18.11
N GLY A 55 -2.43 4.38 18.89
CA GLY A 55 -3.79 4.67 19.29
C GLY A 55 -4.83 4.33 18.22
N ASP A 56 -4.53 3.39 17.33
CA ASP A 56 -5.36 3.04 16.19
C ASP A 56 -6.53 2.09 16.55
N GLY A 57 -6.48 1.52 17.75
CA GLY A 57 -7.48 0.61 18.30
C GLY A 57 -7.05 -0.85 18.35
N LEU A 58 -5.84 -1.17 17.89
CA LEU A 58 -5.22 -2.47 17.98
C LEU A 58 -4.04 -2.46 18.96
N GLN A 59 -3.67 -3.64 19.43
CA GLN A 59 -2.53 -3.76 20.34
C GLN A 59 -1.29 -4.04 19.51
N ASN A 60 -0.12 -3.57 19.95
CA ASN A 60 1.16 -3.78 19.27
C ASN A 60 1.41 -5.25 18.81
N ASP A 61 0.99 -6.25 19.58
CA ASP A 61 1.19 -7.68 19.25
C ASP A 61 0.23 -8.21 18.18
N SER A 62 -0.81 -7.44 17.84
CA SER A 62 -1.84 -7.75 16.83
C SER A 62 -1.92 -6.66 15.76
N ASP A 63 -0.97 -5.73 15.77
CA ASP A 63 -0.89 -4.58 14.91
C ASP A 63 0.29 -4.78 13.95
N ASN A 64 0.01 -4.77 12.64
CA ASN A 64 1.03 -4.92 11.61
C ASN A 64 1.83 -3.63 11.38
N CYS A 65 1.43 -2.49 11.98
CA CYS A 65 2.19 -1.26 12.03
C CYS A 65 2.19 -0.61 13.43
N PRO A 66 2.87 -1.20 14.44
CA PRO A 66 2.74 -0.82 15.86
C PRO A 66 3.04 0.65 16.23
N ASP A 67 3.62 1.44 15.34
CA ASP A 67 4.00 2.83 15.54
C ASP A 67 3.28 3.81 14.56
N ILE A 68 2.43 3.31 13.66
CA ILE A 68 1.74 4.08 12.62
C ILE A 68 0.27 3.65 12.55
N ALA A 69 -0.61 4.55 13.00
CA ALA A 69 -2.00 4.21 13.18
C ALA A 69 -2.71 3.80 11.87
N ASN A 70 -3.06 2.53 11.76
CA ASN A 70 -3.68 1.94 10.57
C ASN A 70 -4.82 0.96 10.95
N PRO A 71 -6.00 1.48 11.39
CA PRO A 71 -7.06 0.66 11.97
C PRO A 71 -7.63 -0.45 11.08
N ASP A 72 -7.44 -0.34 9.76
CA ASP A 72 -7.91 -1.32 8.77
C ASP A 72 -6.92 -2.48 8.56
N GLN A 73 -5.67 -2.36 9.05
CA GLN A 73 -4.62 -3.40 9.01
C GLN A 73 -4.44 -4.03 7.64
N ILE A 74 -4.49 -3.21 6.60
CA ILE A 74 -4.22 -3.66 5.25
C ILE A 74 -2.75 -4.09 5.19
N ASN A 75 -2.53 -5.22 4.53
CA ASN A 75 -1.25 -5.79 4.21
C ASN A 75 -1.45 -6.41 2.81
N TYR A 76 -0.82 -5.82 1.79
CA TYR A 76 -1.07 -6.15 0.40
C TYR A 76 -0.31 -7.39 -0.05
N ASP A 77 0.95 -7.53 0.35
CA ASP A 77 1.85 -8.64 0.00
C ASP A 77 1.76 -9.88 0.92
N ASP A 78 1.01 -9.78 2.01
CA ASP A 78 0.88 -10.74 3.11
C ASP A 78 2.19 -11.00 3.89
N ASP A 79 3.07 -9.99 4.01
CA ASP A 79 4.33 -10.11 4.76
C ASP A 79 4.16 -9.81 6.29
N SER A 80 5.22 -9.38 6.99
CA SER A 80 5.12 -9.03 8.42
C SER A 80 4.73 -7.59 8.73
N MET A 81 4.77 -6.69 7.74
CA MET A 81 4.53 -5.26 7.85
C MET A 81 3.17 -4.93 7.20
N GLY A 82 2.52 -3.86 7.64
CA GLY A 82 1.28 -3.39 7.02
C GLY A 82 1.56 -2.25 6.06
N ASN A 83 0.63 -1.97 5.14
CA ASN A 83 0.90 -1.01 4.07
C ASN A 83 1.36 0.38 4.54
N GLU A 84 0.85 0.82 5.69
CA GLU A 84 1.18 2.15 6.22
C GLU A 84 2.62 2.26 6.77
N CYS A 85 3.30 1.13 6.98
CA CYS A 85 4.65 1.07 7.51
C CYS A 85 5.61 0.20 6.68
N ASP A 86 5.12 -0.49 5.65
CA ASP A 86 5.93 -1.07 4.61
C ASP A 86 6.51 0.02 3.70
N LEU A 87 7.59 -0.32 3.01
CA LEU A 87 8.22 0.54 2.01
C LEU A 87 8.07 -0.03 0.60
N ASP A 88 7.57 -1.26 0.48
CA ASP A 88 7.45 -2.06 -0.73
C ASP A 88 6.21 -2.95 -0.56
N ASP A 89 5.05 -2.38 -0.85
CA ASP A 89 3.73 -2.91 -0.51
C ASP A 89 3.38 -4.22 -1.27
N ASP A 90 4.01 -4.48 -2.41
CA ASP A 90 3.83 -5.71 -3.20
C ASP A 90 5.07 -6.64 -3.25
N ASN A 91 6.17 -6.19 -2.63
CA ASN A 91 7.41 -6.91 -2.41
C ASN A 91 8.15 -7.28 -3.70
N ASP A 92 8.05 -6.44 -4.72
CA ASP A 92 8.71 -6.60 -6.01
C ASP A 92 10.15 -6.03 -6.02
N GLY A 93 10.54 -5.26 -5.01
CA GLY A 93 11.87 -4.68 -4.84
C GLY A 93 12.03 -3.23 -5.27
N ILE A 94 10.97 -2.54 -5.71
CA ILE A 94 10.90 -1.09 -5.86
C ILE A 94 10.19 -0.49 -4.64
N GLU A 95 10.67 0.66 -4.15
CA GLU A 95 9.99 1.32 -3.03
C GLU A 95 8.69 1.99 -3.52
N ASP A 96 7.60 1.99 -2.75
CA ASP A 96 6.28 2.54 -3.15
C ASP A 96 6.36 3.96 -3.73
N SER A 97 7.32 4.77 -3.26
CA SER A 97 7.50 6.15 -3.73
C SER A 97 8.13 6.28 -5.13
N LEU A 98 8.69 5.19 -5.63
CA LEU A 98 9.31 5.04 -6.94
C LEU A 98 8.52 4.07 -7.84
N ASP A 99 7.55 3.38 -7.26
CA ASP A 99 6.68 2.40 -7.93
C ASP A 99 5.37 3.07 -8.41
N LEU A 100 5.07 2.96 -9.70
CA LEU A 100 3.81 3.42 -10.29
C LEU A 100 2.66 2.43 -10.03
N CYS A 101 3.00 1.20 -9.70
CA CYS A 101 2.14 0.06 -9.38
C CYS A 101 2.37 -0.46 -7.95
N ASP A 102 2.44 0.44 -6.96
CA ASP A 102 2.60 0.13 -5.52
C ASP A 102 1.64 -0.93 -4.92
N TYR A 103 0.56 -1.25 -5.63
CA TYR A 103 -0.33 -2.37 -5.34
C TYR A 103 -0.42 -3.33 -6.54
N GLY A 104 0.72 -3.82 -6.98
CA GLY A 104 0.90 -4.53 -8.25
C GLY A 104 0.71 -6.04 -8.20
N GLU A 105 1.07 -6.72 -9.28
CA GLU A 105 1.09 -8.17 -9.35
C GLU A 105 2.12 -8.71 -8.36
N LYS A 106 1.82 -9.81 -7.67
CA LYS A 106 2.72 -10.35 -6.65
C LYS A 106 3.56 -11.49 -7.17
N SER A 107 4.62 -11.84 -6.44
CA SER A 107 5.50 -13.00 -6.72
C SER A 107 6.41 -12.85 -7.95
N TRP A 108 6.81 -11.63 -8.26
CA TRP A 108 7.89 -11.31 -9.18
C TRP A 108 8.86 -10.34 -8.50
N ILE A 109 9.90 -9.91 -9.21
CA ILE A 109 10.85 -8.90 -8.74
C ILE A 109 11.12 -7.99 -9.92
N SER A 110 11.08 -6.67 -9.72
CA SER A 110 11.46 -5.69 -10.72
C SER A 110 12.90 -5.93 -11.21
N ALA A 111 13.01 -6.04 -12.53
CA ALA A 111 14.26 -6.24 -13.23
C ALA A 111 14.08 -5.78 -14.67
N ASN A 112 15.16 -5.29 -15.31
CA ASN A 112 15.19 -4.85 -16.72
C ASN A 112 14.53 -5.82 -17.74
N SER A 113 14.31 -7.09 -17.41
CA SER A 113 13.68 -8.07 -18.31
C SER A 113 12.18 -8.26 -18.08
N THR A 114 11.62 -7.62 -17.06
CA THR A 114 10.22 -7.76 -16.59
C THR A 114 9.58 -6.44 -16.16
N ASP A 115 10.39 -5.38 -16.10
CA ASP A 115 10.08 -3.97 -15.83
C ASP A 115 11.19 -3.20 -16.56
N PHE A 116 10.92 -2.82 -17.80
CA PHE A 116 11.95 -2.36 -18.73
C PHE A 116 12.40 -0.92 -18.43
N ASP A 117 11.51 -0.06 -17.98
CA ASP A 117 11.79 1.33 -17.63
C ASP A 117 12.07 1.56 -16.13
N SER A 118 11.89 0.53 -15.31
CA SER A 118 12.10 0.54 -13.85
C SER A 118 11.12 1.43 -13.10
N ASP A 119 9.86 1.49 -13.55
CA ASP A 119 8.80 2.21 -12.87
C ASP A 119 8.03 1.40 -11.83
N GLY A 120 8.37 0.11 -11.65
CA GLY A 120 7.74 -0.80 -10.68
C GLY A 120 6.49 -1.51 -11.21
N CYS A 121 6.04 -1.20 -12.42
CA CYS A 121 4.97 -1.94 -13.08
C CYS A 121 5.54 -3.12 -13.90
N GLN A 122 4.91 -4.29 -13.79
CA GLN A 122 5.31 -5.43 -14.61
C GLN A 122 4.91 -5.26 -16.08
N ASP A 123 5.88 -5.29 -17.00
CA ASP A 123 5.71 -5.26 -18.48
C ASP A 123 4.57 -6.20 -18.96
N SER A 124 4.50 -7.40 -18.37
CA SER A 124 3.65 -8.46 -18.91
C SER A 124 2.16 -8.33 -18.58
N GLY A 125 1.77 -7.38 -17.73
CA GLY A 125 0.39 -7.31 -17.25
C GLY A 125 -0.10 -5.97 -16.70
N GLU A 126 0.80 -5.11 -16.23
CA GLU A 126 0.44 -3.87 -15.52
C GLU A 126 0.87 -2.63 -16.29
N ASP A 127 2.02 -2.73 -16.94
CA ASP A 127 2.51 -1.73 -17.87
C ASP A 127 1.97 -1.95 -19.28
N THR A 128 1.79 -0.86 -20.02
CA THR A 128 1.36 -0.85 -21.42
C THR A 128 2.23 0.04 -22.30
N ASP A 129 3.32 0.58 -21.76
CA ASP A 129 4.28 1.48 -22.37
C ASP A 129 5.66 1.15 -21.76
N ASP A 130 6.17 -0.05 -22.07
CA ASP A 130 7.30 -0.70 -21.39
C ASP A 130 8.58 0.18 -21.33
N ASP A 131 8.75 1.16 -22.23
CA ASP A 131 9.88 2.08 -22.27
C ASP A 131 9.58 3.54 -21.93
N ASN A 132 8.32 3.82 -21.58
CA ASN A 132 7.79 5.09 -21.10
C ASN A 132 8.07 6.28 -22.05
N ASP A 133 8.05 6.05 -23.36
CA ASP A 133 8.27 7.08 -24.36
C ASP A 133 6.98 7.81 -24.79
N GLY A 134 5.83 7.27 -24.38
CA GLY A 134 4.51 7.82 -24.57
C GLY A 134 3.71 7.18 -25.71
N VAL A 135 4.22 6.10 -26.32
CA VAL A 135 3.51 5.26 -27.29
C VAL A 135 3.35 3.86 -26.73
N SER A 136 2.11 3.43 -26.52
CA SER A 136 1.85 2.10 -25.95
C SER A 136 2.44 0.96 -26.79
N ASP A 137 2.84 -0.15 -26.17
CA ASP A 137 3.47 -1.30 -26.85
C ASP A 137 2.66 -1.85 -28.03
N ALA A 138 1.33 -1.69 -27.98
CA ALA A 138 0.42 -2.14 -29.02
C ALA A 138 0.47 -1.27 -30.29
N GLU A 139 0.90 -0.02 -30.16
CA GLU A 139 1.06 0.96 -31.23
C GLU A 139 2.54 1.23 -31.58
N ASP A 140 3.47 0.72 -30.76
CA ASP A 140 4.91 0.91 -30.94
C ASP A 140 5.57 -0.18 -31.81
N ALA A 141 6.39 0.24 -32.78
CA ALA A 141 7.20 -0.67 -33.59
C ALA A 141 8.43 -1.23 -32.84
N PHE A 142 8.92 -0.51 -31.84
CA PHE A 142 10.03 -0.84 -30.95
C PHE A 142 9.65 -0.61 -29.48
N PRO A 143 8.77 -1.44 -28.88
CA PRO A 143 8.26 -1.25 -27.52
C PRO A 143 9.29 -1.21 -26.36
N LEU A 144 10.57 -1.38 -26.65
CA LEU A 144 11.65 -1.43 -25.67
C LEU A 144 12.80 -0.49 -26.09
N ASP A 145 12.50 0.53 -26.87
CA ASP A 145 13.46 1.55 -27.30
C ASP A 145 12.77 2.91 -27.32
N ALA A 146 12.85 3.61 -26.19
CA ALA A 146 12.24 4.93 -26.00
C ALA A 146 12.75 6.05 -26.94
N SER A 147 13.62 5.71 -27.90
CA SER A 147 14.08 6.59 -28.95
C SER A 147 13.48 6.30 -30.32
N GLU A 148 12.68 5.24 -30.47
CA GLU A 148 12.09 4.80 -31.74
C GLU A 148 10.66 4.28 -31.55
N THR A 149 9.70 4.88 -32.24
CA THR A 149 8.28 4.44 -32.17
C THR A 149 7.72 3.95 -33.49
N THR A 150 8.42 4.27 -34.59
CA THR A 150 7.90 4.13 -35.96
C THR A 150 8.93 3.43 -36.84
N ASP A 151 8.47 2.46 -37.63
CA ASP A 151 9.19 1.80 -38.73
C ASP A 151 8.31 1.90 -39.98
N THR A 152 8.50 2.95 -40.77
CA THR A 152 7.55 3.30 -41.83
C THR A 152 7.56 2.30 -43.00
N ASP A 153 8.70 1.66 -43.30
CA ASP A 153 8.83 0.72 -44.42
C ASP A 153 8.95 -0.75 -44.01
N GLY A 154 9.09 -1.03 -42.71
CA GLY A 154 9.02 -2.36 -42.12
C GLY A 154 10.30 -3.17 -42.25
N ASP A 155 11.46 -2.52 -42.29
CA ASP A 155 12.76 -3.18 -42.45
C ASP A 155 13.46 -3.52 -41.12
N GLY A 156 12.91 -3.04 -40.01
CA GLY A 156 13.37 -3.30 -38.66
C GLY A 156 14.38 -2.30 -38.12
N VAL A 157 14.63 -1.18 -38.80
CA VAL A 157 15.34 -0.01 -38.26
C VAL A 157 14.35 1.14 -38.10
N GLY A 158 14.31 1.76 -36.90
CA GLY A 158 13.36 2.83 -36.63
C GLY A 158 13.66 4.10 -37.42
N ASP A 159 12.60 4.87 -37.70
CA ASP A 159 12.63 6.08 -38.53
C ASP A 159 13.64 7.14 -38.04
N ASN A 160 13.98 7.20 -36.73
CA ASN A 160 14.98 8.15 -36.24
C ASN A 160 16.42 7.71 -36.54
N SER A 161 16.64 6.41 -36.71
CA SER A 161 17.94 5.78 -36.97
C SER A 161 18.14 5.39 -38.44
N ASP A 162 17.05 5.32 -39.21
CA ASP A 162 17.08 4.99 -40.63
C ASP A 162 17.35 6.22 -41.50
N ALA A 163 18.40 6.12 -42.35
CA ALA A 163 18.71 7.14 -43.33
C ALA A 163 17.69 7.21 -44.48
N PHE A 164 16.96 6.12 -44.75
CA PHE A 164 15.97 6.01 -45.81
C PHE A 164 14.64 5.41 -45.32
N PRO A 165 13.85 6.14 -44.49
CA PRO A 165 12.63 5.61 -43.83
C PRO A 165 11.47 5.13 -44.75
N LEU A 166 11.65 5.15 -46.06
CA LEU A 166 10.66 4.73 -47.06
C LEU A 166 11.21 3.66 -48.02
N ASP A 167 12.45 3.22 -47.85
CA ASP A 167 13.12 2.19 -48.64
C ASP A 167 13.71 1.08 -47.77
N ALA A 168 12.87 0.06 -47.55
CA ALA A 168 13.21 -1.13 -46.76
C ALA A 168 14.40 -1.96 -47.26
N SER A 169 15.09 -1.54 -48.33
CA SER A 169 16.31 -2.16 -48.83
C SER A 169 17.60 -1.44 -48.44
N GLU A 170 17.51 -0.24 -47.86
CA GLU A 170 18.65 0.58 -47.48
C GLU A 170 18.44 1.28 -46.14
N THR A 171 19.25 0.95 -45.13
CA THR A 171 19.16 1.60 -43.80
C THR A 171 20.28 2.60 -43.53
N THR A 172 21.31 2.59 -44.37
CA THR A 172 22.57 3.31 -44.09
C THR A 172 23.08 4.05 -45.33
N ASP A 173 23.15 5.37 -45.23
CA ASP A 173 23.75 6.21 -46.28
C ASP A 173 25.29 6.14 -46.22
N THR A 174 25.87 5.15 -46.90
CA THR A 174 27.30 4.86 -46.83
C THR A 174 28.16 5.92 -47.51
N ASP A 175 27.67 6.57 -48.56
CA ASP A 175 28.42 7.56 -49.35
C ASP A 175 27.90 9.00 -49.28
N GLY A 176 26.82 9.23 -48.52
CA GLY A 176 26.37 10.55 -48.10
C GLY A 176 25.59 11.31 -49.18
N ASP A 177 25.04 10.62 -50.18
CA ASP A 177 24.37 11.26 -51.32
C ASP A 177 22.84 11.25 -51.23
N GLY A 178 22.28 10.53 -50.24
CA GLY A 178 20.86 10.43 -49.96
C GLY A 178 20.05 9.65 -50.99
N VAL A 179 20.69 8.71 -51.73
CA VAL A 179 20.04 7.76 -52.66
C VAL A 179 20.64 6.36 -52.59
#